data_AF-A0A0G0J1M9-F1
#
_entry.id   AF-A0A0G0J1M9-F1
#
_cell.length_a   1.000
_cell.length_b   1.000
_cell.length_c   1.000
_cell.angle_alpha   90.00
_cell.angle_beta   90.00
_cell.angle_gamma   90.00
#
_symmetry.space_group_name_H-M   'P 1'
#
loop_
_entity.id
_entity.type
_entity.pdbx_description
1 polymer ?
#
loop_
_entity_poly.entity_id
_entity_poly.type
_entity_poly.pdbx_seq_one_letter_code
_entity_poly.pdbx_strand_id
1 'polypeptide(L)'
;MKRRLLLFFGFLFFVAMIPTAHASIQLVKSKNSPAVYFLNGDKSRHAFPNFITYKSWYGDDFSKIVTMSDEFISQVPLGKNVTIRPGTHLIKVPSNPSVYAVEEGGVLRHIDDYAVAMDIYGKNWEKKIVDIPEVFFENYTIGDSIKNSYDIPDSIIYKINSEPGYYWKTDNIIRPFENIEAILKNGYSLNDVVYGNALYYSRKRPITGVDDNINNIFLRPKTRNYDCENKKLKAGFIFLSNASSPSYEEVEKIQYVQEAFPQYFSWATNKLSSIDTAYPVATLKEDGYFINKNDKVANLALDEIAQTFYETRPDIFDFLVIFGDFKINNDEQAHFTQVSSRVEGIGMNMLEADEIYGSQGKLKGIIVMNNINDYDFSDPRGSTRVMNILLHEMLHQWSGSIQFKNEKGEMDSSLLRKPDELHWSFYAGFISPLGGSGWQENKNGTFTSLTSLMDNSQEKPFAALDMYLMGLLPYQVIAPVYYIVPDDPKIAGNTISAKIQTVTIEQIIDANGYWKCNL
;
A
#
# COMPACT_ATOMS: atom_id res chain seq x y z
N MET A 1 66.65 -38.98 -14.69
CA MET A 1 65.32 -38.34 -14.84
C MET A 1 64.86 -37.87 -13.46
N LYS A 2 65.17 -36.61 -13.10
CA LYS A 2 64.96 -36.05 -11.75
C LYS A 2 63.56 -35.43 -11.66
N ARG A 3 62.71 -35.94 -10.76
CA ARG A 3 61.40 -35.34 -10.41
C ARG A 3 61.64 -34.01 -9.68
N ARG A 4 61.13 -32.90 -10.22
CA ARG A 4 61.01 -31.62 -9.50
C ARG A 4 59.60 -31.53 -8.92
N LEU A 5 59.53 -31.40 -7.59
CA LEU A 5 58.33 -31.10 -6.82
C LEU A 5 58.08 -29.58 -6.92
N LEU A 6 56.96 -29.17 -7.52
CA LEU A 6 56.50 -27.78 -7.45
C LEU A 6 55.66 -27.60 -6.18
N LEU A 7 56.14 -26.78 -5.25
CA LEU A 7 55.38 -26.26 -4.11
C LEU A 7 54.61 -25.02 -4.57
N PHE A 8 53.28 -25.09 -4.58
CA PHE A 8 52.41 -23.92 -4.71
C PHE A 8 52.34 -23.20 -3.36
N PHE A 9 52.90 -22.00 -3.28
CA PHE A 9 52.66 -21.08 -2.17
C PHE A 9 51.27 -20.45 -2.37
N GLY A 10 50.27 -20.92 -1.62
CA GLY A 10 48.97 -20.26 -1.53
C GLY A 10 49.10 -18.98 -0.73
N PHE A 11 48.91 -17.82 -1.38
CA PHE A 11 48.71 -16.55 -0.70
C PHE A 11 47.34 -16.58 -0.03
N LEU A 12 47.29 -16.83 1.28
CA LEU A 12 46.07 -16.57 2.07
C LEU A 12 45.83 -15.06 2.09
N PHE A 13 44.83 -14.59 1.34
CA PHE A 13 44.23 -13.29 1.57
C PHE A 13 43.51 -13.34 2.92
N PHE A 14 44.15 -12.80 3.96
CA PHE A 14 43.47 -12.44 5.19
C PHE A 14 42.51 -11.29 4.87
N VAL A 15 41.25 -11.60 4.56
CA VAL A 15 40.17 -10.61 4.62
C VAL A 15 40.00 -10.31 6.11
N ALA A 16 40.52 -9.17 6.55
CA ALA A 16 40.23 -8.66 7.88
C ALA A 16 38.70 -8.47 7.99
N MET A 17 38.02 -9.39 8.67
CA MET A 17 36.65 -9.15 9.11
C MET A 17 36.71 -7.97 10.08
N ILE A 18 36.21 -6.82 9.63
CA ILE A 18 35.97 -5.68 10.51
C ILE A 18 34.88 -6.11 11.49
N PRO A 19 35.05 -5.91 12.81
CA PRO A 19 34.05 -6.29 13.79
C PRO A 19 32.72 -5.58 13.51
N THR A 20 31.64 -6.35 13.45
CA THR A 20 30.26 -5.86 13.43
C THR A 20 29.89 -5.32 14.82
N ALA A 21 30.39 -4.14 15.13
CA ALA A 21 30.02 -3.36 16.31
C ALA A 21 30.05 -1.87 15.97
N HIS A 22 29.25 -1.45 14.98
CA HIS A 22 28.95 -0.04 14.74
C HIS A 22 27.44 0.14 14.82
N ALA A 23 26.92 0.26 16.03
CA ALA A 23 25.73 1.07 16.20
C ALA A 23 26.10 2.52 15.80
N SER A 24 25.60 2.93 14.64
CA SER A 24 25.34 4.31 14.18
C SER A 24 26.47 5.35 14.22
N ILE A 25 27.60 5.15 13.51
CA ILE A 25 28.36 6.31 13.03
C ILE A 25 27.67 6.83 11.76
N GLN A 26 26.83 7.86 11.92
CA GLN A 26 26.11 8.48 10.81
C GLN A 26 26.76 9.78 10.33
N LEU A 27 27.35 10.58 11.22
CA LEU A 27 27.97 11.86 10.86
C LEU A 27 29.49 11.76 10.97
N VAL A 28 30.18 12.08 9.88
CA VAL A 28 31.63 12.03 9.82
C VAL A 28 32.26 13.27 9.21
N LYS A 29 33.50 13.52 9.57
CA LYS A 29 34.38 14.47 8.87
C LYS A 29 35.81 13.94 8.80
N SER A 30 36.58 14.51 7.90
CA SER A 30 38.04 14.37 7.91
C SER A 30 38.66 15.35 8.92
N LYS A 31 39.84 15.01 9.46
CA LYS A 31 40.62 15.94 10.29
C LYS A 31 41.03 17.21 9.53
N ASN A 32 41.28 17.08 8.22
CA ASN A 32 41.84 18.12 7.37
C ASN A 32 40.79 18.87 6.55
N SER A 33 39.51 18.52 6.70
CA SER A 33 38.39 19.16 6.00
C SER A 33 37.28 19.58 6.97
N PRO A 34 36.70 20.78 6.82
CA PRO A 34 35.53 21.17 7.59
C PRO A 34 34.23 20.52 7.08
N ALA A 35 34.25 19.87 5.91
CA ALA A 35 33.07 19.24 5.33
C ALA A 35 32.55 18.10 6.23
N VAL A 36 31.25 18.16 6.53
CA VAL A 36 30.53 17.13 7.27
C VAL A 36 29.77 16.28 6.27
N TYR A 37 29.80 14.97 6.49
CA TYR A 37 29.10 13.99 5.67
C TYR A 37 28.18 13.13 6.52
N PHE A 38 27.00 12.82 5.99
CA PHE A 38 26.20 11.71 6.46
C PHE A 38 26.63 10.41 5.74
N LEU A 39 26.82 9.32 6.49
CA LEU A 39 27.08 7.98 5.98
C LEU A 39 25.82 7.12 6.03
N ASN A 40 25.35 6.65 4.88
CA ASN A 40 24.19 5.76 4.81
C ASN A 40 24.61 4.26 4.85
N GLY A 41 23.63 3.38 5.03
CA GLY A 41 23.84 1.92 5.06
C GLY A 41 24.41 1.35 3.74
N ASP A 42 24.21 2.06 2.62
CA ASP A 42 24.71 1.71 1.30
C ASP A 42 26.18 2.11 1.07
N LYS A 43 26.85 2.58 2.13
CA LYS A 43 28.27 2.97 2.14
C LYS A 43 28.58 4.14 1.20
N SER A 44 27.66 5.07 0.99
CA SER A 44 27.94 6.38 0.39
C SER A 44 27.97 7.49 1.42
N ARG A 45 28.77 8.54 1.15
CA ARG A 45 28.86 9.75 1.97
C ARG A 45 28.11 10.89 1.28
N HIS A 46 27.28 11.59 2.03
CA HIS A 46 26.40 12.65 1.55
C HIS A 46 26.79 13.97 2.22
N ALA A 47 27.27 14.93 1.45
CA ALA A 47 27.77 16.18 2.03
C ALA A 47 26.60 17.05 2.50
N PHE A 48 26.79 17.77 3.61
CA PHE A 48 26.00 18.95 3.92
C PHE A 48 26.60 20.13 3.15
N PRO A 49 25.91 20.71 2.15
CA PRO A 49 26.50 21.72 1.26
C PRO A 49 26.94 23.00 1.96
N ASN A 50 26.25 23.36 3.04
CA ASN A 50 26.53 24.55 3.82
C ASN A 50 26.08 24.36 5.28
N PHE A 51 26.49 25.29 6.14
CA PHE A 51 26.18 25.25 7.57
C PHE A 51 24.67 25.33 7.85
N ILE A 52 23.91 26.10 7.06
CA ILE A 52 22.44 26.22 7.22
C ILE A 52 21.77 24.86 6.99
N THR A 53 22.22 24.10 6.00
CA THR A 53 21.72 22.75 5.72
C THR A 53 21.99 21.81 6.89
N TYR A 54 23.22 21.78 7.42
CA TYR A 54 23.52 21.01 8.64
C TYR A 54 22.64 21.41 9.82
N LYS A 55 22.54 22.72 10.07
CA LYS A 55 21.78 23.28 11.19
C LYS A 55 20.29 22.96 11.12
N SER A 56 19.73 22.88 9.91
CA SER A 56 18.32 22.48 9.72
C SER A 56 18.02 21.06 10.21
N TRP A 57 19.02 20.16 10.24
CA TRP A 57 18.86 18.77 10.69
C TRP A 57 19.34 18.54 12.12
N TYR A 58 20.45 19.16 12.53
CA TYR A 58 21.13 18.87 13.80
C TYR A 58 21.26 20.08 14.72
N GLY A 59 20.72 21.23 14.34
CA GLY A 59 20.89 22.48 15.09
C GLY A 59 22.37 22.86 15.23
N ASP A 60 22.73 23.34 16.42
CA ASP A 60 24.12 23.67 16.76
C ASP A 60 24.85 22.48 17.45
N ASP A 61 24.27 21.28 17.43
CA ASP A 61 24.88 20.08 18.01
C ASP A 61 25.87 19.44 17.02
N PHE A 62 27.15 19.50 17.34
CA PHE A 62 28.22 18.82 16.59
C PHE A 62 28.79 17.61 17.34
N SER A 63 28.25 17.27 18.52
CA SER A 63 28.78 16.21 19.38
C SER A 63 28.70 14.81 18.75
N LYS A 64 27.78 14.63 17.79
CA LYS A 64 27.59 13.38 17.05
C LYS A 64 28.55 13.19 15.88
N ILE A 65 29.34 14.21 15.53
CA ILE A 65 30.28 14.12 14.41
C ILE A 65 31.54 13.36 14.83
N VAL A 66 31.81 12.26 14.12
CA VAL A 66 33.02 11.47 14.32
C VAL A 66 34.11 11.89 13.33
N THR A 67 35.33 12.11 13.82
CA THR A 67 36.47 12.37 12.93
C THR A 67 37.05 11.05 12.44
N MET A 68 37.17 10.91 11.12
CA MET A 68 37.71 9.74 10.42
C MET A 68 39.01 10.10 9.69
N SER A 69 39.77 9.07 9.29
CA SER A 69 40.97 9.28 8.46
C SER A 69 40.60 9.67 7.03
N ASP A 70 41.51 10.38 6.36
CA ASP A 70 41.31 10.79 4.96
C ASP A 70 41.20 9.58 4.04
N GLU A 71 41.95 8.51 4.34
CA GLU A 71 41.92 7.25 3.61
C GLU A 71 40.53 6.61 3.69
N PHE A 72 39.97 6.49 4.91
CA PHE A 72 38.63 5.95 5.08
C PHE A 72 37.60 6.78 4.32
N ILE A 73 37.60 8.10 4.53
CA ILE A 73 36.65 8.99 3.87
C ILE A 73 36.76 8.81 2.36
N SER A 74 37.97 8.87 1.78
CA SER A 74 38.22 8.75 0.33
C SER A 74 37.69 7.45 -0.31
N GLN A 75 37.59 6.36 0.45
CA GLN A 75 37.09 5.07 -0.03
C GLN A 75 35.55 5.00 -0.07
N VAL A 76 34.86 5.91 0.63
CA VAL A 76 33.40 6.00 0.66
C VAL A 76 32.93 6.87 -0.52
N PRO A 77 32.20 6.33 -1.52
CA PRO A 77 31.73 7.08 -2.68
C PRO A 77 30.83 8.25 -2.29
N LEU A 78 30.83 9.31 -3.11
CA LEU A 78 29.91 10.43 -2.96
C LEU A 78 28.51 10.04 -3.43
N GLY A 79 27.51 10.32 -2.60
CA GLY A 79 26.09 10.29 -2.97
C GLY A 79 25.52 11.68 -3.22
N LYS A 80 24.19 11.78 -3.38
CA LYS A 80 23.49 13.06 -3.46
C LYS A 80 23.73 13.89 -2.20
N ASN A 81 23.88 15.20 -2.34
CA ASN A 81 24.02 16.06 -1.17
C ASN A 81 22.74 16.06 -0.32
N VAL A 82 22.90 16.34 0.97
CA VAL A 82 21.78 16.56 1.87
C VAL A 82 21.13 17.91 1.54
N THR A 83 19.80 17.95 1.48
CA THR A 83 19.01 19.17 1.31
C THR A 83 18.59 19.77 2.65
N ILE A 84 18.09 21.00 2.63
CA ILE A 84 17.46 21.62 3.80
C ILE A 84 16.37 20.69 4.35
N ARG A 85 16.31 20.57 5.67
CA ARG A 85 15.29 19.75 6.33
C ARG A 85 13.89 20.26 5.98
N PRO A 86 12.99 19.40 5.49
CA PRO A 86 11.61 19.78 5.19
C PRO A 86 10.92 20.47 6.38
N GLY A 87 10.05 21.43 6.09
CA GLY A 87 9.26 22.13 7.11
C GLY A 87 10.01 23.07 8.07
N THR A 88 11.34 23.19 8.01
CA THR A 88 12.11 24.06 8.92
C THR A 88 12.34 25.47 8.37
N HIS A 89 12.63 25.59 7.08
CA HIS A 89 12.95 26.85 6.42
C HIS A 89 12.24 26.96 5.08
N LEU A 90 12.03 28.20 4.66
CA LEU A 90 11.76 28.52 3.26
C LEU A 90 13.09 28.82 2.59
N ILE A 91 13.22 28.50 1.31
CA ILE A 91 14.48 28.72 0.60
C ILE A 91 14.28 29.62 -0.61
N LYS A 92 15.34 30.36 -0.95
CA LYS A 92 15.48 31.03 -2.25
C LYS A 92 16.95 31.00 -2.69
N VAL A 93 17.20 31.44 -3.92
CA VAL A 93 18.56 31.73 -4.38
C VAL A 93 18.78 33.25 -4.39
N PRO A 94 20.01 33.75 -4.20
CA PRO A 94 20.29 35.18 -4.25
C PRO A 94 19.85 35.87 -5.55
N SER A 95 20.00 35.19 -6.69
CA SER A 95 19.68 35.74 -8.01
C SER A 95 18.19 35.74 -8.39
N ASN A 96 17.31 35.12 -7.60
CA ASN A 96 15.88 34.98 -7.93
C ASN A 96 15.01 35.25 -6.69
N PRO A 97 14.02 36.16 -6.76
CA PRO A 97 13.16 36.45 -5.62
C PRO A 97 12.15 35.34 -5.28
N SER A 98 11.94 34.35 -6.15
CA SER A 98 11.04 33.22 -5.89
C SER A 98 11.41 32.48 -4.60
N VAL A 99 10.42 32.25 -3.75
CA VAL A 99 10.55 31.55 -2.47
C VAL A 99 9.86 30.20 -2.55
N TYR A 100 10.49 29.19 -1.95
CA TYR A 100 10.03 27.81 -1.99
C TYR A 100 9.91 27.23 -0.59
N ALA A 101 8.81 26.50 -0.34
CA ALA A 101 8.75 25.56 0.76
C ALA A 101 9.50 24.27 0.37
N VAL A 102 10.10 23.61 1.36
CA VAL A 102 10.86 22.36 1.16
C VAL A 102 10.06 21.20 1.74
N GLU A 103 9.77 20.21 0.90
CA GLU A 103 9.10 18.95 1.26
C GLU A 103 10.11 17.78 1.21
N GLU A 104 9.67 16.59 1.64
CA GLU A 104 10.50 15.38 1.64
C GLU A 104 11.18 15.09 0.30
N GLY A 105 12.39 14.55 0.38
CA GLY A 105 13.22 14.26 -0.79
C GLY A 105 13.78 15.47 -1.52
N GLY A 106 13.65 16.67 -0.95
CA GLY A 106 14.17 17.90 -1.56
C GLY A 106 13.27 18.45 -2.66
N VAL A 107 11.96 18.27 -2.53
CA VAL A 107 10.98 18.88 -3.43
C VAL A 107 10.75 20.34 -3.02
N LEU A 108 10.79 21.24 -4.01
CA LEU A 108 10.52 22.66 -3.85
C LEU A 108 9.15 23.01 -4.35
N ARG A 109 8.31 23.53 -3.46
CA ARG A 109 6.99 24.07 -3.77
C ARG A 109 7.07 25.59 -3.85
N HIS A 110 6.96 26.16 -5.05
CA HIS A 110 7.01 27.61 -5.23
C HIS A 110 5.80 28.28 -4.57
N ILE A 111 6.01 29.33 -3.79
CA ILE A 111 4.91 30.10 -3.19
C ILE A 111 4.58 31.25 -4.14
N ASP A 112 3.42 31.17 -4.80
CA ASP A 112 3.10 32.07 -5.92
C ASP A 112 2.81 33.51 -5.48
N ASP A 113 2.37 33.75 -4.24
CA ASP A 113 1.95 35.07 -3.75
C ASP A 113 2.32 35.35 -2.29
N TYR A 114 2.59 36.62 -1.98
CA TYR A 114 2.93 37.10 -0.64
C TYR A 114 1.80 36.83 0.39
N ALA A 115 0.54 37.03 -0.01
CA ALA A 115 -0.60 36.81 0.88
C ALA A 115 -0.72 35.32 1.23
N VAL A 116 -0.48 34.43 0.27
CA VAL A 116 -0.44 32.98 0.53
C VAL A 116 0.67 32.62 1.51
N ALA A 117 1.88 33.17 1.34
CA ALA A 117 2.98 32.96 2.29
C ALA A 117 2.62 33.44 3.70
N MET A 118 2.00 34.62 3.81
CA MET A 118 1.56 35.20 5.07
C MET A 118 0.44 34.39 5.74
N ASP A 119 -0.48 33.83 4.96
CA ASP A 119 -1.59 33.02 5.47
C ASP A 119 -1.10 31.67 6.03
N ILE A 120 -0.12 31.04 5.38
CA ILE A 120 0.43 29.74 5.81
C ILE A 120 1.44 29.92 6.95
N TYR A 121 2.41 30.82 6.79
CA TYR A 121 3.57 30.93 7.69
C TYR A 121 3.50 32.13 8.65
N GLY A 122 2.43 32.93 8.56
CA GLY A 122 2.19 34.08 9.42
C GLY A 122 2.98 35.33 9.02
N LYS A 123 2.75 36.43 9.76
CA LYS A 123 3.32 37.76 9.47
C LYS A 123 4.85 37.82 9.45
N ASN A 124 5.54 36.85 10.05
CA ASN A 124 7.00 36.80 10.13
C ASN A 124 7.60 35.75 9.18
N TRP A 125 6.85 35.28 8.17
CA TRP A 125 7.29 34.22 7.26
C TRP A 125 8.63 34.52 6.58
N GLU A 126 8.92 35.78 6.27
CA GLU A 126 10.20 36.21 5.68
C GLU A 126 11.40 35.85 6.56
N LYS A 127 11.23 35.77 7.88
CA LYS A 127 12.30 35.35 8.81
C LYS A 127 12.63 33.86 8.72
N LYS A 128 11.77 33.07 8.06
CA LYS A 128 12.02 31.65 7.77
C LYS A 128 12.82 31.45 6.48
N ILE A 129 13.00 32.50 5.67
CA ILE A 129 13.71 32.41 4.40
C ILE A 129 15.21 32.31 4.65
N VAL A 130 15.84 31.33 4.01
CA VAL A 130 17.31 31.20 3.92
C VAL A 130 17.74 31.19 2.46
N ASP A 131 18.88 31.84 2.20
CA ASP A 131 19.51 31.78 0.89
C ASP A 131 20.34 30.49 0.76
N ILE A 132 20.12 29.76 -0.34
CA ILE A 132 21.00 28.69 -0.78
C ILE A 132 21.80 29.17 -2.01
N PRO A 133 23.11 28.90 -2.07
CA PRO A 133 23.90 29.15 -3.29
C PRO A 133 23.30 28.45 -4.52
N GLU A 134 23.33 29.11 -5.68
CA GLU A 134 22.72 28.63 -6.93
C GLU A 134 23.24 27.25 -7.34
N VAL A 135 24.53 26.98 -7.11
CA VAL A 135 25.19 25.68 -7.34
C VAL A 135 24.54 24.53 -6.57
N PHE A 136 23.89 24.80 -5.44
CA PHE A 136 23.20 23.78 -4.65
C PHE A 136 21.72 23.69 -4.95
N PHE A 137 21.17 24.57 -5.79
CA PHE A 137 19.78 24.51 -6.21
C PHE A 137 19.50 23.25 -7.06
N GLU A 138 20.50 22.78 -7.81
CA GLU A 138 20.43 21.52 -8.58
C GLU A 138 20.30 20.25 -7.71
N ASN A 139 20.48 20.36 -6.38
CA ASN A 139 20.22 19.24 -5.48
C ASN A 139 18.71 18.99 -5.27
N TYR A 140 17.86 19.92 -5.69
CA TYR A 140 16.42 19.91 -5.46
C TYR A 140 15.63 19.64 -6.76
N THR A 141 14.37 19.23 -6.61
CA THR A 141 13.41 19.10 -7.71
C THR A 141 12.23 20.04 -7.49
N ILE A 142 11.82 20.79 -8.51
CA ILE A 142 10.64 21.67 -8.42
C ILE A 142 9.38 20.80 -8.56
N GLY A 143 8.48 20.90 -7.57
CA GLY A 143 7.14 20.33 -7.60
C GLY A 143 6.08 21.39 -7.95
N ASP A 144 4.81 21.08 -7.65
CA ASP A 144 3.71 22.00 -7.92
C ASP A 144 3.81 23.29 -7.08
N SER A 145 3.29 24.41 -7.60
CA SER A 145 3.21 25.64 -6.82
C SER A 145 2.19 25.54 -5.67
N ILE A 146 2.37 26.34 -4.64
CA ILE A 146 1.40 26.66 -3.59
C ILE A 146 0.66 27.91 -4.06
N LYS A 147 -0.59 27.72 -4.49
CA LYS A 147 -1.42 28.77 -5.10
C LYS A 147 -2.40 29.37 -4.11
N ASN A 148 -2.77 28.61 -3.09
CA ASN A 148 -3.78 28.96 -2.12
C ASN A 148 -3.30 28.69 -0.70
N SER A 149 -3.93 29.35 0.28
CA SER A 149 -3.64 29.16 1.70
C SER A 149 -4.02 27.78 2.24
N TYR A 150 -4.80 26.99 1.49
CA TYR A 150 -5.12 25.59 1.80
C TYR A 150 -4.17 24.58 1.13
N ASP A 151 -3.28 25.03 0.23
CA ASP A 151 -2.22 24.19 -0.36
C ASP A 151 -1.05 24.07 0.62
N ILE A 152 -1.34 23.61 1.84
CA ILE A 152 -0.35 23.52 2.93
C ILE A 152 0.72 22.49 2.56
N PRO A 153 2.02 22.83 2.63
CA PRO A 153 3.10 21.91 2.28
C PRO A 153 3.16 20.66 3.15
N ASP A 154 3.79 19.62 2.63
CA ASP A 154 4.03 18.37 3.33
C ASP A 154 5.30 18.37 4.17
N SER A 155 5.41 17.35 5.03
CA SER A 155 6.54 17.15 5.93
C SER A 155 6.76 18.32 6.90
N ILE A 156 5.65 18.80 7.47
CA ILE A 156 5.64 19.93 8.41
C ILE A 156 5.02 19.55 9.75
N ILE A 157 5.33 20.34 10.78
CA ILE A 157 4.54 20.36 12.01
C ILE A 157 3.34 21.27 11.80
N TYR A 158 2.14 20.73 11.90
CA TYR A 158 0.90 21.44 11.69
C TYR A 158 0.10 21.56 12.99
N LYS A 159 -0.55 22.70 13.20
CA LYS A 159 -1.45 22.95 14.33
C LYS A 159 -2.77 23.53 13.83
N ILE A 160 -3.84 22.77 14.06
CA ILE A 160 -5.21 23.24 13.85
C ILE A 160 -5.53 24.23 14.97
N ASN A 161 -5.95 25.45 14.62
CA ASN A 161 -6.15 26.52 15.61
C ASN A 161 -7.23 26.19 16.65
N SER A 162 -8.26 25.45 16.25
CA SER A 162 -9.35 25.03 17.14
C SER A 162 -8.99 23.85 18.04
N GLU A 163 -7.82 23.24 17.88
CA GLU A 163 -7.44 22.03 18.58
C GLU A 163 -6.17 22.21 19.43
N PRO A 164 -6.06 21.51 20.57
CA PRO A 164 -4.90 21.64 21.45
C PRO A 164 -3.64 20.96 20.89
N GLY A 165 -3.79 19.92 20.08
CA GLY A 165 -2.69 19.08 19.57
C GLY A 165 -1.75 19.76 18.57
N TYR A 166 -0.63 19.08 18.33
CA TYR A 166 0.30 19.31 17.21
C TYR A 166 0.38 18.04 16.39
N TYR A 167 0.54 18.17 15.09
CA TYR A 167 0.50 17.05 14.17
C TYR A 167 1.69 17.06 13.22
N TRP A 168 2.15 15.88 12.81
CA TRP A 168 2.96 15.74 11.61
C TRP A 168 2.03 15.67 10.41
N LYS A 169 2.15 16.60 9.45
CA LYS A 169 1.37 16.59 8.21
C LYS A 169 2.19 15.96 7.10
N THR A 170 1.56 15.02 6.40
CA THR A 170 2.06 14.45 5.15
C THR A 170 0.87 14.06 4.27
N ASP A 171 0.88 14.50 3.03
CA ASP A 171 -0.26 14.49 2.12
C ASP A 171 -1.51 15.12 2.79
N ASN A 172 -2.68 14.48 2.65
CA ASN A 172 -3.94 14.81 3.30
C ASN A 172 -4.11 14.12 4.67
N ILE A 173 -2.99 13.71 5.28
CA ILE A 173 -2.96 13.01 6.56
C ILE A 173 -2.22 13.82 7.61
N ILE A 174 -2.76 13.81 8.81
CA ILE A 174 -2.10 14.30 10.01
C ILE A 174 -1.91 13.18 11.02
N ARG A 175 -0.74 13.11 11.66
CA ARG A 175 -0.47 12.18 12.76
C ARG A 175 -0.18 12.96 14.03
N PRO A 176 -0.92 12.75 15.14
CA PRO A 176 -0.73 13.54 16.35
C PRO A 176 0.64 13.26 16.99
N PHE A 177 1.29 14.30 17.50
CA PHE A 177 2.36 14.13 18.48
C PHE A 177 1.75 13.96 19.87
N GLU A 178 2.30 13.03 20.66
CA GLU A 178 1.86 12.82 22.04
C GLU A 178 2.06 14.07 22.89
N ASN A 179 3.19 14.77 22.69
CA ASN A 179 3.59 15.94 23.45
C ASN A 179 4.70 16.72 22.71
N ILE A 180 5.08 17.87 23.27
CA ILE A 180 6.15 18.72 22.71
C ILE A 180 7.51 17.98 22.72
N GLU A 181 7.76 17.10 23.69
CA GLU A 181 9.01 16.33 23.74
C GLU A 181 9.16 15.41 22.53
N ALA A 182 8.07 14.81 22.04
CA ALA A 182 8.08 14.04 20.80
C ALA A 182 8.46 14.90 19.59
N ILE A 183 7.98 16.16 19.49
CA ILE A 183 8.40 17.10 18.43
C ILE A 183 9.91 17.35 18.49
N LEU A 184 10.43 17.64 19.69
CA LEU A 184 11.85 17.92 19.92
C LEU A 184 12.75 16.70 19.63
N LYS A 185 12.32 15.48 20.01
CA LYS A 185 13.02 14.23 19.70
C LYS A 185 13.10 13.97 18.20
N ASN A 186 12.11 14.45 17.45
CA ASN A 186 12.12 14.45 15.99
C ASN A 186 12.85 15.68 15.42
N GLY A 187 13.61 16.45 16.21
CA GLY A 187 14.46 17.54 15.75
C GLY A 187 13.74 18.75 15.15
N TYR A 188 12.46 18.92 15.44
CA TYR A 188 11.71 20.15 15.16
C TYR A 188 11.55 20.98 16.43
N SER A 189 11.22 22.26 16.26
CA SER A 189 10.92 23.20 17.32
C SER A 189 9.52 23.80 17.14
N LEU A 190 9.01 24.50 18.17
CA LEU A 190 7.73 25.20 18.04
C LEU A 190 7.77 26.39 17.06
N ASN A 191 8.97 26.86 16.67
CA ASN A 191 9.10 27.89 15.64
C ASN A 191 8.85 27.33 14.23
N ASP A 192 8.91 26.01 14.06
CA ASP A 192 8.69 25.33 12.77
C ASP A 192 7.20 25.07 12.49
N VAL A 193 6.34 25.29 13.49
CA VAL A 193 4.90 25.01 13.40
C VAL A 193 4.21 25.94 12.40
N VAL A 194 3.44 25.33 11.51
CA VAL A 194 2.47 25.99 10.64
C VAL A 194 1.09 25.91 11.29
N TYR A 195 0.40 27.04 11.36
CA TYR A 195 -0.91 27.15 12.01
C TYR A 195 -1.99 27.32 10.95
N GLY A 196 -3.12 26.63 11.10
CA GLY A 196 -4.20 26.72 10.12
C GLY A 196 -5.53 26.19 10.62
N ASN A 197 -6.52 26.21 9.72
CA ASN A 197 -7.86 25.68 9.97
C ASN A 197 -8.23 24.52 9.02
N ALA A 198 -7.35 24.17 8.08
CA ALA A 198 -7.55 23.02 7.20
C ALA A 198 -7.62 21.74 8.05
N LEU A 199 -8.63 20.92 7.77
CA LEU A 199 -8.86 19.63 8.42
C LEU A 199 -8.36 18.52 7.49
N TYR A 200 -7.77 17.51 8.10
CA TYR A 200 -7.17 16.38 7.41
C TYR A 200 -7.61 15.07 8.07
N TYR A 201 -7.40 13.95 7.38
CA TYR A 201 -7.58 12.66 8.00
C TYR A 201 -6.55 12.49 9.11
N SER A 202 -7.00 12.23 10.35
CA SER A 202 -6.10 12.09 11.49
C SER A 202 -5.87 10.63 11.85
N ARG A 203 -4.60 10.20 11.80
CA ARG A 203 -4.21 8.87 12.32
C ARG A 203 -4.46 8.79 13.81
N LYS A 204 -4.89 7.61 14.27
CA LYS A 204 -5.18 7.37 15.69
C LYS A 204 -3.91 7.20 16.51
N ARG A 205 -2.87 6.55 15.96
CA ARG A 205 -1.62 6.28 16.68
C ARG A 205 -0.72 7.53 16.73
N PRO A 206 -0.43 8.06 17.92
CA PRO A 206 0.42 9.23 18.07
C PRO A 206 1.91 8.89 17.88
N ILE A 207 2.69 9.92 17.56
CA ILE A 207 4.14 9.91 17.61
C ILE A 207 4.56 10.19 19.06
N THR A 208 5.13 9.20 19.73
CA THR A 208 5.53 9.27 21.14
C THR A 208 7.05 9.50 21.33
N GLY A 209 7.85 9.18 20.30
CA GLY A 209 9.31 9.25 20.34
C GLY A 209 9.90 9.64 18.99
N VAL A 210 11.12 9.20 18.72
CA VAL A 210 11.76 9.36 17.41
C VAL A 210 11.01 8.50 16.39
N ASP A 211 10.61 9.11 15.28
CA ASP A 211 10.00 8.45 14.13
C ASP A 211 10.99 8.49 12.96
N ASP A 212 11.33 7.32 12.43
CA ASP A 212 12.29 7.21 11.32
C ASP A 212 11.73 7.83 10.03
N ASN A 213 10.41 7.86 9.85
CA ASN A 213 9.78 8.51 8.69
C ASN A 213 9.72 10.05 8.83
N ILE A 214 10.18 10.60 9.96
CA ILE A 214 10.30 12.04 10.19
C ILE A 214 11.78 12.47 10.22
N ASN A 215 12.68 11.58 10.67
CA ASN A 215 14.12 11.84 10.80
C ASN A 215 14.98 11.13 9.76
N ASN A 216 14.42 10.88 8.56
CA ASN A 216 15.16 10.22 7.49
C ASN A 216 15.56 11.23 6.40
N ILE A 217 16.86 11.49 6.34
CA ILE A 217 17.52 12.37 5.35
C ILE A 217 17.39 11.84 3.91
N PHE A 218 17.04 10.56 3.72
CA PHE A 218 16.94 9.89 2.42
C PHE A 218 15.52 9.50 2.05
N LEU A 219 14.50 10.06 2.70
CA LEU A 219 13.16 9.99 2.15
C LEU A 219 13.22 10.52 0.72
N ARG A 220 12.63 9.77 -0.20
CA ARG A 220 12.53 10.17 -1.59
C ARG A 220 11.27 11.02 -1.75
N PRO A 221 11.22 11.88 -2.76
CA PRO A 221 9.97 12.53 -3.14
C PRO A 221 8.87 11.47 -3.26
N LYS A 222 7.72 11.71 -2.65
CA LYS A 222 6.53 10.88 -2.90
C LYS A 222 6.12 11.05 -4.34
N THR A 223 5.84 9.94 -5.00
CA THR A 223 5.38 9.94 -6.39
C THR A 223 4.21 8.99 -6.49
N ARG A 224 3.06 9.51 -6.93
CA ARG A 224 1.90 8.66 -7.19
C ARG A 224 2.28 7.56 -8.16
N ASN A 225 1.91 6.33 -7.82
CA ASN A 225 2.33 5.14 -8.54
C ASN A 225 1.13 4.30 -9.00
N TYR A 226 -0.02 4.95 -9.22
CA TYR A 226 -1.25 4.35 -9.71
C TYR A 226 -1.02 3.45 -10.92
N ASP A 227 -1.70 2.32 -10.93
CA ASP A 227 -1.81 1.46 -12.11
C ASP A 227 -3.14 0.69 -12.12
N CYS A 228 -3.40 0.04 -13.25
CA CYS A 228 -4.42 -1.01 -13.37
C CYS A 228 -3.76 -2.37 -13.63
N GLU A 229 -2.58 -2.62 -13.06
CA GLU A 229 -1.87 -3.89 -13.20
C GLU A 229 -2.71 -5.02 -12.60
N ASN A 230 -3.04 -6.01 -13.42
CA ASN A 230 -3.84 -7.17 -13.01
C ASN A 230 -3.20 -8.50 -13.44
N LYS A 231 -2.04 -8.48 -14.12
CA LYS A 231 -1.28 -9.64 -14.63
C LYS A 231 -0.12 -10.02 -13.72
N LYS A 232 0.48 -9.05 -13.03
CA LYS A 232 1.62 -9.25 -12.13
C LYS A 232 1.38 -8.55 -10.80
N LEU A 233 0.53 -9.16 -10.00
CA LEU A 233 0.13 -8.64 -8.71
C LEU A 233 1.14 -8.98 -7.62
N LYS A 234 1.10 -8.24 -6.52
CA LYS A 234 1.83 -8.51 -5.28
C LYS A 234 0.89 -8.46 -4.08
N ALA A 235 1.06 -9.38 -3.14
CA ALA A 235 0.32 -9.34 -1.88
C ALA A 235 1.24 -9.45 -0.66
N GLY A 236 1.03 -8.55 0.30
CA GLY A 236 1.68 -8.58 1.60
C GLY A 236 0.82 -9.33 2.62
N PHE A 237 1.39 -10.28 3.34
CA PHE A 237 0.69 -11.02 4.38
C PHE A 237 0.99 -10.41 5.76
N ILE A 238 -0.05 -10.23 6.56
CA ILE A 238 0.00 -9.65 7.90
C ILE A 238 -0.60 -10.66 8.87
N PHE A 239 0.13 -10.94 9.95
CA PHE A 239 -0.40 -11.65 11.10
C PHE A 239 -0.63 -10.66 12.24
N LEU A 240 -1.89 -10.38 12.57
CA LEU A 240 -2.30 -9.51 13.66
C LEU A 240 -2.56 -10.35 14.92
N SER A 241 -1.64 -10.31 15.88
CA SER A 241 -1.72 -11.13 17.09
C SER A 241 -2.18 -10.28 18.28
N ASN A 242 -3.20 -10.77 19.00
CA ASN A 242 -3.61 -10.27 20.31
C ASN A 242 -2.92 -11.05 21.45
N ALA A 243 -2.24 -12.15 21.14
CA ALA A 243 -1.46 -12.89 22.12
C ALA A 243 -0.22 -12.11 22.60
N SER A 244 0.25 -12.45 23.80
CA SER A 244 1.51 -11.91 24.33
C SER A 244 2.70 -12.30 23.44
N SER A 245 2.61 -13.47 22.79
CA SER A 245 3.52 -13.96 21.77
C SER A 245 2.72 -14.79 20.75
N PRO A 246 2.87 -14.53 19.44
CA PRO A 246 2.20 -15.30 18.41
C PRO A 246 2.69 -16.76 18.38
N SER A 247 1.80 -17.72 18.09
CA SER A 247 2.20 -19.13 17.99
C SER A 247 2.99 -19.38 16.71
N TYR A 248 4.03 -20.19 16.81
CA TYR A 248 4.79 -20.66 15.65
C TYR A 248 3.88 -21.42 14.66
N GLU A 249 2.93 -22.21 15.16
CA GLU A 249 1.96 -22.97 14.35
C GLU A 249 1.05 -22.04 13.51
N GLU A 250 0.62 -20.92 14.08
CA GLU A 250 -0.25 -19.95 13.39
C GLU A 250 0.50 -19.27 12.24
N VAL A 251 1.78 -18.92 12.48
CA VAL A 251 2.65 -18.37 11.44
C VAL A 251 2.90 -19.40 10.34
N GLU A 252 3.14 -20.67 10.67
CA GLU A 252 3.31 -21.74 9.67
C GLU A 252 2.05 -21.93 8.80
N LYS A 253 0.85 -21.85 9.38
CA LYS A 253 -0.40 -21.91 8.60
C LYS A 253 -0.51 -20.74 7.62
N ILE A 254 -0.15 -19.52 8.04
CA ILE A 254 -0.16 -18.35 7.17
C ILE A 254 0.90 -18.49 6.06
N GLN A 255 2.09 -18.99 6.41
CA GLN A 255 3.15 -19.26 5.43
C GLN A 255 2.74 -20.33 4.41
N TYR A 256 2.02 -21.38 4.83
CA TYR A 256 1.45 -22.35 3.92
C TYR A 256 0.51 -21.69 2.89
N VAL A 257 -0.38 -20.80 3.33
CA VAL A 257 -1.24 -20.03 2.43
C VAL A 257 -0.40 -19.16 1.49
N GLN A 258 0.56 -18.43 2.05
CA GLN A 258 1.46 -17.56 1.32
C GLN A 258 2.20 -18.31 0.20
N GLU A 259 2.71 -19.52 0.46
CA GLU A 259 3.47 -20.33 -0.50
C GLU A 259 2.59 -21.01 -1.56
N ALA A 260 1.40 -21.50 -1.17
CA ALA A 260 0.50 -22.22 -2.06
C ALA A 260 -0.32 -21.29 -2.98
N PHE A 261 -0.66 -20.10 -2.50
CA PHE A 261 -1.61 -19.21 -3.19
C PHE A 261 -1.17 -18.75 -4.59
N PRO A 262 0.12 -18.41 -4.87
CA PRO A 262 0.55 -18.02 -6.21
C PRO A 262 0.20 -19.03 -7.32
N GLN A 263 0.41 -20.32 -7.04
CA GLN A 263 0.08 -21.38 -7.99
C GLN A 263 -1.44 -21.50 -8.17
N TYR A 264 -2.19 -21.44 -7.08
CA TYR A 264 -3.64 -21.52 -7.09
C TYR A 264 -4.27 -20.34 -7.85
N PHE A 265 -3.80 -19.11 -7.62
CA PHE A 265 -4.24 -17.91 -8.32
C PHE A 265 -3.90 -17.97 -9.82
N SER A 266 -2.69 -18.42 -10.17
CA SER A 266 -2.32 -18.60 -11.58
C SER A 266 -3.20 -19.65 -12.26
N TRP A 267 -3.52 -20.75 -11.59
CA TRP A 267 -4.48 -21.74 -12.11
C TRP A 267 -5.87 -21.12 -12.31
N ALA A 268 -6.40 -20.42 -11.30
CA ALA A 268 -7.75 -19.85 -11.34
C ALA A 268 -7.92 -18.78 -12.44
N THR A 269 -6.83 -18.13 -12.84
CA THR A 269 -6.80 -17.12 -13.92
C THR A 269 -6.41 -17.71 -15.29
N ASN A 270 -6.40 -19.04 -15.43
CA ASN A 270 -5.90 -19.72 -16.65
C ASN A 270 -4.49 -19.28 -17.07
N LYS A 271 -3.63 -18.96 -16.11
CA LYS A 271 -2.26 -18.46 -16.27
C LYS A 271 -2.16 -17.09 -16.95
N LEU A 272 -3.28 -16.35 -17.03
CA LEU A 272 -3.29 -14.98 -17.55
C LEU A 272 -2.75 -13.97 -16.52
N SER A 273 -2.75 -14.36 -15.24
CA SER A 273 -2.20 -13.56 -14.16
C SER A 273 -1.34 -14.39 -13.20
N SER A 274 -0.55 -13.67 -12.42
CA SER A 274 0.36 -14.15 -11.39
C SER A 274 0.31 -13.21 -10.21
N ILE A 275 0.54 -13.75 -9.01
CA ILE A 275 0.65 -12.97 -7.78
C ILE A 275 1.91 -13.38 -7.03
N ASP A 276 2.72 -12.41 -6.66
CA ASP A 276 3.92 -12.58 -5.85
C ASP A 276 3.60 -12.30 -4.38
N THR A 277 3.72 -13.34 -3.57
CA THR A 277 3.44 -13.35 -2.13
C THR A 277 4.70 -13.58 -1.31
N ALA A 278 5.89 -13.59 -1.92
CA ALA A 278 7.13 -14.08 -1.29
C ALA A 278 7.70 -13.15 -0.20
N TYR A 279 7.11 -11.98 0.02
CA TYR A 279 7.53 -11.07 1.09
C TYR A 279 7.26 -11.69 2.46
N PRO A 280 8.21 -11.67 3.40
CA PRO A 280 8.00 -12.25 4.72
C PRO A 280 6.74 -11.73 5.42
N VAL A 281 5.99 -12.63 6.06
CA VAL A 281 4.79 -12.28 6.84
C VAL A 281 5.12 -11.20 7.87
N ALA A 282 4.39 -10.10 7.84
CA ALA A 282 4.52 -9.04 8.83
C ALA A 282 3.72 -9.38 10.08
N THR A 283 4.39 -9.69 11.18
CA THR A 283 3.73 -9.87 12.47
C THR A 283 3.53 -8.53 13.15
N LEU A 284 2.27 -8.14 13.38
CA LEU A 284 1.88 -6.96 14.14
C LEU A 284 1.24 -7.42 15.43
N LYS A 285 1.69 -6.86 16.55
CA LYS A 285 1.09 -7.11 17.86
C LYS A 285 0.05 -6.03 18.12
N GLU A 286 -1.15 -6.45 18.57
CA GLU A 286 -2.18 -5.53 19.02
C GLU A 286 -1.66 -4.65 20.16
N ASP A 287 -1.71 -3.33 19.97
CA ASP A 287 -1.17 -2.34 20.88
C ASP A 287 -2.21 -1.30 21.34
N GLY A 288 -3.48 -1.52 21.02
CA GLY A 288 -4.61 -0.66 21.37
C GLY A 288 -5.09 0.25 20.24
N TYR A 289 -4.40 0.27 19.09
CA TYR A 289 -4.75 1.13 17.95
C TYR A 289 -5.35 0.39 16.76
N PHE A 290 -5.15 -0.93 16.63
CA PHE A 290 -5.66 -1.68 15.47
C PHE A 290 -7.08 -2.21 15.66
N ILE A 291 -7.59 -2.25 16.89
CA ILE A 291 -8.97 -2.66 17.18
C ILE A 291 -9.77 -1.45 17.69
N ASN A 292 -10.87 -1.14 16.99
CA ASN A 292 -11.84 -0.14 17.41
C ASN A 292 -12.71 -0.71 18.55
N LYS A 293 -12.47 -0.25 19.78
CA LYS A 293 -13.10 -0.78 21.02
C LYS A 293 -14.58 -0.42 21.22
N ASN A 294 -15.23 0.18 20.23
CA ASN A 294 -16.58 0.71 20.38
C ASN A 294 -17.69 -0.36 20.33
N ASP A 295 -17.39 -1.60 19.93
CA ASP A 295 -18.37 -2.67 19.79
C ASP A 295 -17.97 -3.96 20.54
N LYS A 296 -18.95 -4.84 20.79
CA LYS A 296 -18.72 -6.22 21.28
C LYS A 296 -17.99 -7.10 20.24
N VAL A 297 -17.57 -6.52 19.11
CA VAL A 297 -16.91 -7.12 17.95
C VAL A 297 -15.64 -6.33 17.67
N ALA A 298 -14.52 -7.00 17.39
CA ALA A 298 -13.25 -6.34 17.14
C ALA A 298 -13.20 -5.77 15.71
N ASN A 299 -13.81 -4.59 15.49
CA ASN A 299 -13.71 -3.90 14.21
C ASN A 299 -12.28 -3.38 13.99
N LEU A 300 -11.59 -3.86 12.97
CA LEU A 300 -10.21 -3.42 12.70
C LEU A 300 -10.15 -1.98 12.20
N ALA A 301 -9.13 -1.23 12.66
CA ALA A 301 -8.68 0.00 12.03
C ALA A 301 -7.71 -0.36 10.88
N LEU A 302 -8.28 -0.77 9.74
CA LEU A 302 -7.52 -1.23 8.57
C LEU A 302 -6.54 -0.17 8.05
N ASP A 303 -6.93 1.10 8.14
CA ASP A 303 -6.10 2.28 7.89
C ASP A 303 -4.80 2.24 8.71
N GLU A 304 -4.91 2.11 10.04
CA GLU A 304 -3.77 2.11 10.93
C GLU A 304 -2.90 0.85 10.78
N ILE A 305 -3.52 -0.31 10.52
CA ILE A 305 -2.80 -1.55 10.22
C ILE A 305 -1.97 -1.39 8.94
N ALA A 306 -2.56 -0.91 7.85
CA ALA A 306 -1.88 -0.72 6.58
C ALA A 306 -0.77 0.34 6.68
N GLN A 307 -1.03 1.48 7.33
CA GLN A 307 -0.02 2.50 7.60
C GLN A 307 1.17 1.91 8.37
N THR A 308 0.92 1.14 9.43
CA THR A 308 1.99 0.49 10.21
C THR A 308 2.76 -0.55 9.41
N PHE A 309 2.09 -1.26 8.50
CA PHE A 309 2.76 -2.15 7.57
C PHE A 309 3.74 -1.35 6.69
N TYR A 310 3.28 -0.28 6.05
CA TYR A 310 4.12 0.54 5.16
C TYR A 310 5.21 1.35 5.87
N GLU A 311 5.14 1.56 7.18
CA GLU A 311 6.22 2.20 7.95
C GLU A 311 7.57 1.46 7.83
N THR A 312 7.56 0.16 7.50
CA THR A 312 8.81 -0.64 7.34
C THR A 312 8.83 -1.51 6.09
N ARG A 313 7.82 -1.40 5.22
CA ARG A 313 7.71 -2.16 3.96
C ARG A 313 7.52 -1.20 2.79
N PRO A 314 8.07 -1.53 1.60
CA PRO A 314 7.90 -0.69 0.43
C PRO A 314 6.44 -0.67 -0.06
N ASP A 315 6.02 0.44 -0.64
CA ASP A 315 4.71 0.59 -1.28
C ASP A 315 4.69 -0.06 -2.68
N ILE A 316 4.54 -1.39 -2.71
CA ILE A 316 4.58 -2.20 -3.94
C ILE A 316 3.48 -3.27 -3.99
N PHE A 317 2.57 -3.28 -3.02
CA PHE A 317 1.60 -4.35 -2.85
C PHE A 317 0.24 -3.91 -3.39
N ASP A 318 -0.35 -4.73 -4.25
CA ASP A 318 -1.71 -4.53 -4.75
C ASP A 318 -2.75 -4.94 -3.70
N PHE A 319 -2.41 -5.94 -2.87
CA PHE A 319 -3.29 -6.42 -1.81
C PHE A 319 -2.53 -6.60 -0.49
N LEU A 320 -3.22 -6.34 0.62
CA LEU A 320 -2.78 -6.80 1.94
C LEU A 320 -3.74 -7.88 2.45
N VAL A 321 -3.19 -9.01 2.91
CA VAL A 321 -3.96 -10.13 3.46
C VAL A 321 -3.70 -10.23 4.95
N ILE A 322 -4.74 -10.08 5.77
CA ILE A 322 -4.64 -10.04 7.23
C ILE A 322 -5.26 -11.29 7.81
N PHE A 323 -4.48 -12.05 8.58
CA PHE A 323 -4.96 -13.08 9.48
C PHE A 323 -4.80 -12.61 10.93
N GLY A 324 -5.73 -12.99 11.81
CA GLY A 324 -5.61 -12.80 13.26
C GLY A 324 -5.55 -14.12 14.03
N ASP A 325 -5.21 -14.05 15.32
CA ASP A 325 -5.34 -15.17 16.29
C ASP A 325 -6.62 -15.07 17.14
N PHE A 326 -7.51 -14.14 16.78
CA PHE A 326 -8.76 -13.85 17.46
C PHE A 326 -9.89 -13.59 16.46
N LYS A 327 -11.13 -13.66 16.94
CA LYS A 327 -12.31 -13.37 16.13
C LYS A 327 -12.38 -11.86 15.85
N ILE A 328 -12.14 -11.48 14.61
CA ILE A 328 -12.16 -10.09 14.12
C ILE A 328 -13.60 -9.68 13.76
N ASN A 329 -14.28 -10.45 12.92
CA ASN A 329 -15.68 -10.22 12.54
C ASN A 329 -16.58 -11.35 13.08
N ASN A 330 -17.83 -11.02 13.43
CA ASN A 330 -18.78 -11.97 13.99
C ASN A 330 -19.54 -12.80 12.95
N ASP A 331 -19.74 -12.28 11.74
CA ASP A 331 -20.73 -12.79 10.79
C ASP A 331 -20.12 -13.39 9.51
N GLU A 332 -18.82 -13.17 9.24
CA GLU A 332 -18.14 -13.58 8.01
C GLU A 332 -16.78 -14.26 8.28
N GLN A 333 -16.44 -15.27 7.47
CA GLN A 333 -15.16 -15.99 7.54
C GLN A 333 -14.00 -15.14 7.00
N ALA A 334 -14.25 -14.36 5.96
CA ALA A 334 -13.33 -13.39 5.41
C ALA A 334 -14.11 -12.19 4.86
N HIS A 335 -13.40 -11.08 4.60
CA HIS A 335 -14.01 -9.85 4.10
C HIS A 335 -13.01 -9.05 3.25
N PHE A 336 -13.49 -8.49 2.15
CA PHE A 336 -12.74 -7.58 1.29
C PHE A 336 -13.12 -6.12 1.50
N THR A 337 -12.11 -5.27 1.67
CA THR A 337 -12.26 -3.81 1.66
C THR A 337 -11.51 -3.22 0.47
N GLN A 338 -12.24 -2.61 -0.45
CA GLN A 338 -11.64 -1.87 -1.57
C GLN A 338 -10.97 -0.59 -1.05
N VAL A 339 -9.74 -0.35 -1.51
CA VAL A 339 -8.92 0.81 -1.15
C VAL A 339 -8.78 1.76 -2.33
N SER A 340 -8.53 1.21 -3.53
CA SER A 340 -8.49 2.01 -4.75
C SER A 340 -9.02 1.22 -5.95
N SER A 341 -9.57 1.95 -6.93
CA SER A 341 -9.94 1.41 -8.23
C SER A 341 -9.81 2.49 -9.30
N ARG A 342 -9.01 2.17 -10.32
CA ARG A 342 -8.72 3.00 -11.50
C ARG A 342 -9.35 2.43 -12.78
N VAL A 343 -10.38 1.60 -12.61
CA VAL A 343 -10.98 0.83 -13.71
C VAL A 343 -12.45 1.23 -13.86
N GLU A 344 -12.82 1.57 -15.10
CA GLU A 344 -14.20 1.80 -15.53
C GLU A 344 -14.75 0.56 -16.24
N GLY A 345 -16.08 0.48 -16.42
CA GLY A 345 -16.71 -0.61 -17.18
C GLY A 345 -17.02 -1.89 -16.38
N ILE A 346 -16.78 -1.87 -15.07
CA ILE A 346 -16.93 -3.05 -14.19
C ILE A 346 -18.16 -2.98 -13.26
N GLY A 347 -19.04 -2.00 -13.45
CA GLY A 347 -20.23 -1.82 -12.60
C GLY A 347 -19.92 -1.26 -11.20
N MET A 348 -18.71 -0.74 -10.99
CA MET A 348 -18.26 -0.13 -9.74
C MET A 348 -17.76 1.29 -9.98
N ASN A 349 -17.81 2.13 -8.94
CA ASN A 349 -17.24 3.47 -8.98
C ASN A 349 -15.72 3.41 -8.81
N MET A 350 -15.01 4.40 -9.38
CA MET A 350 -13.60 4.62 -9.05
C MET A 350 -13.46 5.04 -7.59
N LEU A 351 -12.35 4.64 -6.97
CA LEU A 351 -12.05 4.93 -5.57
C LEU A 351 -10.57 5.31 -5.41
N GLU A 352 -10.31 6.30 -4.56
CA GLU A 352 -8.98 6.85 -4.31
C GLU A 352 -8.79 7.06 -2.80
N ALA A 353 -8.66 5.96 -2.05
CA ALA A 353 -8.42 6.03 -0.61
C ALA A 353 -7.01 5.55 -0.23
N ASP A 354 -6.16 5.18 -1.19
CA ASP A 354 -4.82 4.59 -1.00
C ASP A 354 -3.95 5.35 0.01
N GLU A 355 -4.00 6.67 -0.05
CA GLU A 355 -3.24 7.55 0.83
C GLU A 355 -3.57 7.32 2.31
N ILE A 356 -4.87 7.20 2.64
CA ILE A 356 -5.36 6.94 4.02
C ILE A 356 -4.75 5.64 4.57
N TYR A 357 -4.51 4.67 3.70
CA TYR A 357 -3.91 3.38 4.03
C TYR A 357 -2.38 3.35 3.90
N GLY A 358 -1.73 4.49 3.63
CA GLY A 358 -0.27 4.63 3.57
C GLY A 358 0.36 4.25 2.23
N SER A 359 -0.45 4.00 1.20
CA SER A 359 -0.02 3.69 -0.17
C SER A 359 -0.03 4.95 -1.03
N GLN A 360 0.87 5.03 -2.02
CA GLN A 360 0.96 6.13 -3.00
C GLN A 360 0.18 5.82 -4.29
N GLY A 361 -0.60 4.73 -4.30
CA GLY A 361 -1.45 4.34 -5.41
C GLY A 361 -1.40 2.88 -5.82
N LYS A 362 -0.56 2.05 -5.19
CA LYS A 362 -0.49 0.60 -5.49
C LYS A 362 -1.62 -0.20 -4.86
N LEU A 363 -1.96 0.09 -3.61
CA LEU A 363 -2.89 -0.72 -2.85
C LEU A 363 -4.31 -0.66 -3.44
N LYS A 364 -4.79 -1.78 -3.98
CA LYS A 364 -6.12 -1.96 -4.55
C LYS A 364 -7.14 -2.33 -3.46
N GLY A 365 -6.77 -3.23 -2.55
CA GLY A 365 -7.66 -3.62 -1.46
C GLY A 365 -7.00 -4.40 -0.34
N ILE A 366 -7.75 -4.59 0.74
CA ILE A 366 -7.32 -5.32 1.94
C ILE A 366 -8.29 -6.48 2.16
N ILE A 367 -7.75 -7.67 2.38
CA ILE A 367 -8.50 -8.89 2.63
C ILE A 367 -8.28 -9.29 4.09
N VAL A 368 -9.34 -9.31 4.88
CA VAL A 368 -9.31 -9.79 6.26
C VAL A 368 -9.81 -11.23 6.26
N MET A 369 -8.90 -12.17 6.50
CA MET A 369 -9.19 -13.60 6.58
C MET A 369 -9.62 -14.05 7.98
N ASN A 370 -9.85 -13.11 8.92
CA ASN A 370 -10.30 -13.40 10.28
C ASN A 370 -9.33 -14.33 11.05
N ASN A 371 -9.83 -15.17 11.96
CA ASN A 371 -9.01 -16.03 12.82
C ASN A 371 -8.38 -17.20 12.03
N ILE A 372 -7.05 -17.28 12.00
CA ILE A 372 -6.32 -18.37 11.32
C ILE A 372 -6.69 -19.76 11.85
N ASN A 373 -7.09 -19.86 13.12
CA ASN A 373 -7.43 -21.11 13.78
C ASN A 373 -8.82 -21.65 13.40
N ASP A 374 -9.64 -20.86 12.72
CA ASP A 374 -10.95 -21.31 12.21
C ASP A 374 -10.84 -22.11 10.90
N TYR A 375 -9.64 -22.14 10.30
CA TYR A 375 -9.35 -22.87 9.07
C TYR A 375 -8.72 -24.23 9.35
N ASP A 376 -9.26 -25.25 8.67
CA ASP A 376 -8.73 -26.61 8.74
C ASP A 376 -7.68 -26.84 7.64
N PHE A 377 -6.42 -26.98 8.05
CA PHE A 377 -5.30 -27.33 7.17
C PHE A 377 -4.95 -28.82 7.20
N SER A 378 -5.66 -29.63 8.00
CA SER A 378 -5.39 -31.07 8.12
C SER A 378 -6.00 -31.91 6.98
N ASP A 379 -7.07 -31.41 6.33
CA ASP A 379 -7.65 -31.97 5.10
C ASP A 379 -7.24 -31.11 3.88
N PRO A 380 -6.73 -31.70 2.79
CA PRO A 380 -6.53 -30.99 1.52
C PRO A 380 -7.74 -30.15 1.08
N ARG A 381 -8.97 -30.63 1.30
CA ARG A 381 -10.19 -29.86 0.97
C ARG A 381 -10.35 -28.60 1.82
N GLY A 382 -9.92 -28.65 3.08
CA GLY A 382 -9.89 -27.48 3.96
C GLY A 382 -8.88 -26.45 3.47
N SER A 383 -7.66 -26.89 3.13
CA SER A 383 -6.63 -26.02 2.54
C SER A 383 -7.10 -25.37 1.23
N THR A 384 -7.70 -26.14 0.33
CA THR A 384 -8.26 -25.61 -0.92
C THR A 384 -9.36 -24.58 -0.68
N ARG A 385 -10.22 -24.82 0.33
CA ARG A 385 -11.26 -23.86 0.73
C ARG A 385 -10.65 -22.52 1.15
N VAL A 386 -9.55 -22.51 1.93
CA VAL A 386 -8.86 -21.26 2.30
C VAL A 386 -8.39 -20.50 1.06
N MET A 387 -7.78 -21.20 0.09
CA MET A 387 -7.34 -20.55 -1.15
C MET A 387 -8.52 -19.99 -1.94
N ASN A 388 -9.64 -20.71 -2.02
CA ASN A 388 -10.81 -20.25 -2.75
C ASN A 388 -11.53 -19.08 -2.05
N ILE A 389 -11.56 -19.05 -0.71
CA ILE A 389 -12.01 -17.87 0.04
C ILE A 389 -11.12 -16.67 -0.28
N LEU A 390 -9.80 -16.83 -0.28
CA LEU A 390 -8.91 -15.73 -0.64
C LEU A 390 -9.10 -15.25 -2.09
N LEU A 391 -9.35 -16.16 -3.05
CA LEU A 391 -9.75 -15.78 -4.41
C LEU A 391 -11.08 -15.03 -4.44
N HIS A 392 -12.07 -15.49 -3.66
CA HIS A 392 -13.38 -14.87 -3.57
C HIS A 392 -13.27 -13.42 -3.11
N GLU A 393 -12.60 -13.20 -1.97
CA GLU A 393 -12.42 -11.84 -1.43
C GLU A 393 -11.64 -10.94 -2.40
N MET A 394 -10.58 -11.45 -3.01
CA MET A 394 -9.82 -10.67 -3.98
C MET A 394 -10.63 -10.32 -5.23
N LEU A 395 -11.53 -11.21 -5.67
CA LEU A 395 -12.34 -11.00 -6.88
C LEU A 395 -13.37 -9.89 -6.72
N HIS A 396 -13.78 -9.55 -5.49
CA HIS A 396 -14.61 -8.37 -5.22
C HIS A 396 -13.95 -7.04 -5.65
N GLN A 397 -12.63 -7.01 -5.90
CA GLN A 397 -11.99 -5.84 -6.49
C GLN A 397 -12.55 -5.48 -7.89
N TRP A 398 -13.04 -6.47 -8.65
CA TRP A 398 -13.38 -6.28 -10.06
C TRP A 398 -14.77 -6.79 -10.45
N SER A 399 -15.34 -7.74 -9.72
CA SER A 399 -16.47 -8.53 -10.21
C SER A 399 -17.65 -8.58 -9.23
N GLY A 400 -18.79 -9.08 -9.71
CA GLY A 400 -20.00 -9.24 -8.90
C GLY A 400 -20.91 -8.00 -8.84
N SER A 401 -20.68 -6.97 -9.66
CA SER A 401 -21.48 -5.72 -9.62
C SER A 401 -21.99 -5.22 -10.97
N ILE A 402 -21.85 -6.01 -12.05
CA ILE A 402 -22.29 -5.60 -13.38
C ILE A 402 -23.80 -5.79 -13.60
N GLN A 403 -24.37 -4.87 -14.38
CA GLN A 403 -25.72 -4.98 -14.93
C GLN A 403 -25.65 -5.21 -16.45
N PHE A 404 -26.78 -5.43 -17.11
CA PHE A 404 -26.86 -5.50 -18.58
C PHE A 404 -28.13 -4.84 -19.11
N LYS A 405 -28.14 -4.48 -20.39
CA LYS A 405 -29.34 -4.02 -21.10
C LYS A 405 -30.14 -5.23 -21.60
N ASN A 406 -31.36 -5.41 -21.11
CA ASN A 406 -32.24 -6.47 -21.59
C ASN A 406 -32.77 -6.17 -23.02
N GLU A 407 -33.55 -7.08 -23.61
CA GLU A 407 -34.11 -6.92 -24.97
C GLU A 407 -34.98 -5.66 -25.14
N LYS A 408 -35.46 -5.06 -24.05
CA LYS A 408 -36.24 -3.81 -24.04
C LYS A 408 -35.37 -2.56 -23.85
N GLY A 409 -34.05 -2.71 -23.69
CA GLY A 409 -33.13 -1.61 -23.38
C GLY A 409 -33.16 -1.14 -21.91
N GLU A 410 -33.81 -1.91 -21.03
CA GLU A 410 -33.89 -1.62 -19.60
C GLU A 410 -32.68 -2.23 -18.87
N MET A 411 -32.28 -1.63 -17.74
CA MET A 411 -31.22 -2.18 -16.89
C MET A 411 -31.73 -3.43 -16.17
N ASP A 412 -30.93 -4.50 -16.20
CA ASP A 412 -31.23 -5.77 -15.57
C ASP A 412 -30.02 -6.28 -14.77
N SER A 413 -30.29 -6.83 -13.58
CA SER A 413 -29.30 -7.36 -12.63
C SER A 413 -29.49 -8.85 -12.36
N SER A 414 -30.18 -9.60 -13.21
CA SER A 414 -30.52 -11.03 -12.98
C SER A 414 -29.30 -11.96 -12.92
N LEU A 415 -28.14 -11.53 -13.41
CA LEU A 415 -26.87 -12.21 -13.21
C LEU A 415 -26.36 -12.10 -11.76
N LEU A 416 -26.84 -11.15 -10.98
CA LEU A 416 -26.43 -10.88 -9.61
C LEU A 416 -27.38 -11.53 -8.58
N ARG A 417 -26.81 -11.90 -7.43
CA ARG A 417 -27.55 -12.41 -6.28
C ARG A 417 -28.26 -11.26 -5.58
N LYS A 418 -29.55 -11.42 -5.31
CA LYS A 418 -30.32 -10.48 -4.50
C LYS A 418 -30.38 -10.97 -3.04
N PRO A 419 -30.35 -10.05 -2.04
CA PRO A 419 -30.40 -8.60 -2.19
C PRO A 419 -29.05 -7.87 -2.25
N ASP A 420 -27.90 -8.56 -2.11
CA ASP A 420 -26.60 -7.85 -2.02
C ASP A 420 -26.15 -7.20 -3.32
N GLU A 421 -26.43 -7.80 -4.48
CA GLU A 421 -25.94 -7.36 -5.79
C GLU A 421 -24.40 -7.17 -5.83
N LEU A 422 -23.68 -7.99 -5.05
CA LEU A 422 -22.22 -8.06 -4.97
C LEU A 422 -21.68 -9.46 -5.33
N HIS A 423 -22.57 -10.41 -5.57
CA HIS A 423 -22.26 -11.80 -5.88
C HIS A 423 -22.97 -12.24 -7.15
N TRP A 424 -22.44 -13.26 -7.81
CA TRP A 424 -23.14 -13.90 -8.90
C TRP A 424 -24.34 -14.70 -8.40
N SER A 425 -25.46 -14.58 -9.12
CA SER A 425 -26.66 -15.35 -8.89
C SER A 425 -26.34 -16.85 -8.90
N PHE A 426 -26.93 -17.62 -8.00
CA PHE A 426 -26.85 -19.09 -8.04
C PHE A 426 -27.28 -19.65 -9.40
N TYR A 427 -28.16 -18.93 -10.11
CA TYR A 427 -28.67 -19.33 -11.41
C TYR A 427 -27.77 -18.93 -12.59
N ALA A 428 -26.62 -18.27 -12.35
CA ALA A 428 -25.66 -17.98 -13.39
C ALA A 428 -25.11 -19.28 -14.02
N GLY A 429 -25.04 -19.29 -15.35
CA GLY A 429 -24.62 -20.41 -16.19
C GLY A 429 -23.13 -20.71 -16.19
N PHE A 430 -22.36 -20.02 -15.34
CA PHE A 430 -20.93 -20.20 -15.14
C PHE A 430 -20.62 -20.42 -13.65
N ILE A 431 -19.41 -20.88 -13.36
CA ILE A 431 -18.89 -21.05 -12.01
C ILE A 431 -17.86 -19.95 -11.75
N SER A 432 -17.93 -19.36 -10.56
CA SER A 432 -16.99 -18.34 -10.07
C SER A 432 -16.82 -18.50 -8.55
N PRO A 433 -15.69 -18.05 -7.95
CA PRO A 433 -15.58 -17.91 -6.52
C PRO A 433 -16.71 -17.05 -5.93
N LEU A 434 -17.14 -15.99 -6.63
CA LEU A 434 -18.22 -15.09 -6.20
C LEU A 434 -19.64 -15.65 -6.34
N GLY A 435 -19.78 -16.88 -6.83
CA GLY A 435 -21.09 -17.53 -7.00
C GLY A 435 -21.26 -18.16 -8.37
N GLY A 436 -22.52 -18.34 -8.77
CA GLY A 436 -22.83 -19.15 -9.94
C GLY A 436 -22.65 -20.65 -9.69
N SER A 437 -23.53 -21.43 -10.31
CA SER A 437 -23.55 -22.89 -10.15
C SER A 437 -23.06 -23.62 -11.40
N GLY A 438 -22.96 -22.91 -12.54
CA GLY A 438 -22.74 -23.50 -13.86
C GLY A 438 -23.88 -24.46 -14.22
N TRP A 439 -24.78 -24.13 -15.15
CA TRP A 439 -25.99 -24.95 -15.34
C TRP A 439 -25.98 -25.69 -16.68
N GLN A 440 -25.71 -26.99 -16.66
CA GLN A 440 -25.74 -27.81 -17.86
C GLN A 440 -27.16 -28.25 -18.20
N GLU A 441 -27.59 -28.01 -19.45
CA GLU A 441 -28.89 -28.45 -19.95
C GLU A 441 -28.94 -29.96 -20.23
N ASN A 442 -29.99 -30.63 -19.76
CA ASN A 442 -30.21 -32.07 -19.92
C ASN A 442 -31.06 -32.44 -21.17
N LYS A 443 -31.38 -31.47 -22.03
CA LYS A 443 -32.20 -31.61 -23.25
C LYS A 443 -33.64 -32.12 -23.02
N ASN A 444 -34.14 -31.96 -21.80
CA ASN A 444 -35.50 -32.34 -21.40
C ASN A 444 -36.21 -31.22 -20.62
N GLY A 445 -35.70 -29.98 -20.71
CA GLY A 445 -36.20 -28.83 -19.94
C GLY A 445 -35.65 -28.73 -18.51
N THR A 446 -34.79 -29.67 -18.09
CA THR A 446 -34.09 -29.60 -16.80
C THR A 446 -32.62 -29.24 -16.96
N PHE A 447 -32.05 -28.68 -15.90
CA PHE A 447 -30.67 -28.22 -15.81
C PHE A 447 -30.02 -28.82 -14.59
N THR A 448 -28.76 -29.25 -14.70
CA THR A 448 -27.97 -29.77 -13.59
C THR A 448 -26.80 -28.86 -13.25
N SER A 449 -26.60 -28.58 -11.96
CA SER A 449 -25.50 -27.78 -11.43
C SER A 449 -24.16 -28.47 -11.66
N LEU A 450 -23.28 -27.85 -12.41
CA LEU A 450 -21.91 -28.29 -12.65
C LEU A 450 -21.09 -28.27 -11.36
N THR A 451 -21.30 -27.27 -10.49
CA THR A 451 -20.66 -27.23 -9.16
C THR A 451 -20.99 -28.47 -8.33
N SER A 452 -22.20 -29.01 -8.45
CA SER A 452 -22.61 -30.24 -7.74
C SER A 452 -21.97 -31.52 -8.30
N LEU A 453 -21.42 -31.46 -9.51
CA LEU A 453 -20.75 -32.57 -10.18
C LEU A 453 -19.22 -32.52 -10.04
N MET A 454 -18.67 -31.46 -9.44
CA MET A 454 -17.23 -31.32 -9.22
C MET A 454 -16.74 -32.30 -8.15
N ASP A 455 -15.60 -32.92 -8.38
CA ASP A 455 -14.91 -33.77 -7.38
C ASP A 455 -14.59 -32.97 -6.11
N ASN A 456 -14.21 -31.70 -6.27
CA ASN A 456 -14.01 -30.75 -5.19
C ASN A 456 -14.70 -29.41 -5.50
N SER A 457 -15.87 -29.19 -4.90
CA SER A 457 -16.66 -27.97 -5.11
C SER A 457 -16.03 -26.69 -4.55
N GLN A 458 -14.90 -26.79 -3.84
CA GLN A 458 -14.09 -25.65 -3.39
C GLN A 458 -13.11 -25.16 -4.48
N GLU A 459 -12.89 -25.91 -5.56
CA GLU A 459 -11.94 -25.56 -6.63
C GLU A 459 -12.62 -24.76 -7.72
N LYS A 460 -13.07 -23.54 -7.40
CA LYS A 460 -13.74 -22.67 -8.37
C LYS A 460 -12.73 -21.73 -9.03
N PRO A 461 -12.47 -21.83 -10.35
CA PRO A 461 -11.66 -20.86 -11.07
C PRO A 461 -12.48 -19.62 -11.41
N PHE A 462 -11.83 -18.56 -11.89
CA PHE A 462 -12.52 -17.38 -12.39
C PHE A 462 -13.24 -17.69 -13.72
N ALA A 463 -14.47 -17.21 -13.85
CA ALA A 463 -15.20 -17.31 -15.11
C ALA A 463 -14.56 -16.44 -16.20
N ALA A 464 -14.86 -16.70 -17.47
CA ALA A 464 -14.43 -15.83 -18.57
C ALA A 464 -14.89 -14.38 -18.37
N LEU A 465 -16.10 -14.19 -17.83
CA LEU A 465 -16.63 -12.88 -17.50
C LEU A 465 -15.86 -12.21 -16.36
N ASP A 466 -15.50 -12.95 -15.31
CA ASP A 466 -14.63 -12.42 -14.24
C ASP A 466 -13.30 -11.94 -14.82
N MET A 467 -12.66 -12.76 -15.66
CA MET A 467 -11.37 -12.40 -16.28
C MET A 467 -11.48 -11.23 -17.26
N TYR A 468 -12.62 -10.99 -17.90
CA TYR A 468 -12.88 -9.75 -18.65
C TYR A 468 -12.94 -8.54 -17.72
N LEU A 469 -13.66 -8.64 -16.61
CA LEU A 469 -13.79 -7.55 -15.64
C LEU A 469 -12.46 -7.25 -14.93
N MET A 470 -11.62 -8.25 -14.75
CA MET A 470 -10.22 -8.09 -14.32
C MET A 470 -9.31 -7.48 -15.40
N GLY A 471 -9.78 -7.29 -16.64
CA GLY A 471 -8.94 -6.81 -17.76
C GLY A 471 -7.93 -7.83 -18.29
N LEU A 472 -8.12 -9.12 -17.98
CA LEU A 472 -7.26 -10.22 -18.44
C LEU A 472 -7.68 -10.78 -19.81
N LEU A 473 -8.98 -10.74 -20.11
CA LEU A 473 -9.54 -11.12 -21.40
C LEU A 473 -10.13 -9.89 -22.11
N PRO A 474 -9.90 -9.72 -23.42
CA PRO A 474 -10.58 -8.69 -24.20
C PRO A 474 -12.03 -9.08 -24.46
N TYR A 475 -12.95 -8.11 -24.58
CA TYR A 475 -14.39 -8.39 -24.71
C TYR A 475 -14.72 -9.28 -25.93
N GLN A 476 -13.93 -9.19 -27.01
CA GLN A 476 -14.16 -9.92 -28.26
C GLN A 476 -14.06 -11.45 -28.12
N VAL A 477 -13.42 -11.95 -27.05
CA VAL A 477 -13.31 -13.40 -26.81
C VAL A 477 -14.31 -13.89 -25.76
N ILE A 478 -15.18 -13.02 -25.26
CA ILE A 478 -16.20 -13.36 -24.28
C ILE A 478 -17.43 -13.88 -25.03
N ALA A 479 -17.64 -15.19 -24.95
CA ALA A 479 -18.86 -15.80 -25.44
C ALA A 479 -20.09 -15.29 -24.65
N PRO A 480 -21.29 -15.28 -25.24
CA PRO A 480 -22.52 -14.97 -24.52
C PRO A 480 -22.63 -15.83 -23.26
N VAL A 481 -22.82 -15.17 -22.12
CA VAL A 481 -23.12 -15.84 -20.85
C VAL A 481 -24.63 -16.06 -20.76
N TYR A 482 -25.07 -16.83 -19.78
CA TYR A 482 -26.50 -17.02 -19.55
C TYR A 482 -26.79 -17.20 -18.07
N TYR A 483 -28.06 -17.07 -17.72
CA TYR A 483 -28.61 -17.52 -16.44
C TYR A 483 -29.86 -18.34 -16.72
N ILE A 484 -30.22 -19.20 -15.77
CA ILE A 484 -31.48 -19.94 -15.84
C ILE A 484 -32.55 -19.24 -15.01
N VAL A 485 -33.79 -19.29 -15.49
CA VAL A 485 -34.98 -18.83 -14.78
C VAL A 485 -35.78 -20.06 -14.39
N PRO A 486 -35.77 -20.45 -13.10
CA PRO A 486 -36.52 -21.61 -12.64
C PRO A 486 -38.02 -21.49 -12.94
N ASP A 487 -38.66 -22.59 -13.30
CA ASP A 487 -40.12 -22.61 -13.52
C ASP A 487 -40.90 -22.34 -12.22
N ASP A 488 -40.34 -22.76 -11.08
CA ASP A 488 -40.78 -22.37 -9.74
C ASP A 488 -39.64 -21.63 -9.02
N PRO A 489 -39.81 -20.35 -8.65
CA PRO A 489 -38.80 -19.57 -7.93
C PRO A 489 -38.35 -20.17 -6.59
N LYS A 490 -39.13 -21.10 -6.01
CA LYS A 490 -38.80 -21.79 -4.76
C LYS A 490 -38.08 -23.13 -4.98
N ILE A 491 -37.91 -23.57 -6.22
CA ILE A 491 -37.27 -24.85 -6.51
C ILE A 491 -35.82 -24.80 -6.07
N ALA A 492 -35.42 -25.79 -5.29
CA ALA A 492 -34.07 -25.96 -4.81
C ALA A 492 -33.60 -27.38 -5.15
N GLY A 493 -32.35 -27.50 -5.58
CA GLY A 493 -31.76 -28.79 -5.89
C GLY A 493 -30.63 -28.68 -6.89
N ASN A 494 -29.93 -29.80 -7.07
CA ASN A 494 -28.84 -29.91 -8.04
C ASN A 494 -29.34 -30.09 -9.48
N THR A 495 -30.60 -30.49 -9.66
CA THR A 495 -31.27 -30.57 -10.96
C THR A 495 -32.64 -29.91 -10.87
N ILE A 496 -32.92 -28.92 -11.72
CA ILE A 496 -34.16 -28.14 -11.69
C ILE A 496 -34.74 -27.91 -13.09
N SER A 497 -36.06 -27.72 -13.19
CA SER A 497 -36.71 -27.27 -14.42
C SER A 497 -36.62 -25.75 -14.54
N ALA A 498 -36.17 -25.26 -15.70
CA ALA A 498 -35.91 -23.84 -15.90
C ALA A 498 -35.88 -23.47 -17.40
N LYS A 499 -35.71 -22.18 -17.69
CA LYS A 499 -35.47 -21.65 -19.04
C LYS A 499 -34.18 -20.85 -19.08
N ILE A 500 -33.43 -20.94 -20.17
CA ILE A 500 -32.24 -20.12 -20.39
C ILE A 500 -32.63 -18.69 -20.78
N GLN A 501 -31.90 -17.72 -20.22
CA GLN A 501 -31.82 -16.34 -20.70
C GLN A 501 -30.36 -16.02 -21.01
N THR A 502 -30.08 -15.63 -22.26
CA THR A 502 -28.72 -15.34 -22.73
C THR A 502 -28.41 -13.85 -22.61
N VAL A 503 -27.19 -13.52 -22.20
CA VAL A 503 -26.68 -12.16 -22.08
C VAL A 503 -25.37 -12.08 -22.87
N THR A 504 -25.35 -11.22 -23.88
CA THR A 504 -24.15 -10.93 -24.69
C THR A 504 -23.22 -9.96 -23.99
N ILE A 505 -21.95 -9.95 -24.38
CA ILE A 505 -20.99 -9.00 -23.83
C ILE A 505 -21.33 -7.56 -24.22
N GLU A 506 -21.93 -7.36 -25.40
CA GLU A 506 -22.42 -6.06 -25.87
C GLU A 506 -23.50 -5.50 -24.94
N GLN A 507 -24.44 -6.33 -24.48
CA GLN A 507 -25.47 -5.88 -23.51
C GLN A 507 -24.88 -5.44 -22.17
N ILE A 508 -23.77 -6.06 -21.75
CA ILE A 508 -23.04 -5.68 -20.53
C ILE A 508 -22.28 -4.36 -20.78
N ILE A 509 -21.62 -4.23 -21.92
CA ILE A 509 -20.89 -2.99 -22.30
C ILE A 509 -21.86 -1.82 -22.46
N ASP A 510 -23.03 -2.02 -23.06
CA ASP A 510 -24.06 -0.98 -23.21
C ASP A 510 -24.59 -0.48 -21.86
N ALA A 511 -24.53 -1.31 -20.82
CA ALA A 511 -24.95 -0.97 -19.47
C ALA A 511 -23.86 -0.28 -18.64
N ASN A 512 -22.60 -0.73 -18.74
CA ASN A 512 -21.52 -0.34 -17.82
C ASN A 512 -20.39 0.44 -18.49
N GLY A 513 -20.32 0.43 -19.82
CA GLY A 513 -19.17 0.89 -20.60
C GLY A 513 -18.15 -0.21 -20.86
N TYR A 514 -17.15 0.11 -21.67
CA TYR A 514 -16.00 -0.76 -21.91
C TYR A 514 -15.09 -0.79 -20.68
N TRP A 515 -14.46 -1.95 -20.43
CA TRP A 515 -13.34 -2.02 -19.50
C TRP A 515 -12.26 -1.02 -19.92
N LYS A 516 -11.89 -0.11 -19.01
CA LYS A 516 -10.89 0.91 -19.30
C LYS A 516 -10.10 1.26 -18.05
N CYS A 517 -8.78 1.31 -18.19
CA CYS A 517 -7.88 1.86 -17.18
C CYS A 517 -7.84 3.40 -17.29
N ASN A 518 -7.95 4.08 -16.16
CA ASN A 518 -7.95 5.55 -16.05
C ASN A 518 -6.87 5.97 -15.03
N LEU A 519 -5.73 6.50 -15.51
CA LEU A 519 -4.54 6.88 -14.73
C LEU A 519 -4.31 8.38 -14.70
#